data_AF-G0N273-F1
#
_entry.id   AF-G0N273-F1
#
_cell.length_a   1.000
_cell.length_b   1.000
_cell.length_c   1.000
_cell.angle_alpha   90.00
_cell.angle_beta   90.00
_cell.angle_gamma   90.00
#
_symmetry.space_group_name_H-M   'P 1'
#
loop_
_entity.id
_entity.type
_entity.pdbx_description
1 polymer ?
#
loop_
_entity_poly.entity_id
_entity_poly.type
_entity_poly.pdbx_seq_one_letter_code
_entity_poly.pdbx_strand_id
1 'polypeptide(L)'
;MSHDPEASKDVRTYFLSYCLGSFLSSTVIFMGYCIFMRNTPRVNPEISLPSLVSGMLYGIGMMTFFMACEELDQVIAYPILSKAPGIIVSFWSIFLYKEIQGTRNILQLYLGIGITLTGIFMISWSRIE
;
A
#
# COMPACT_ATOMS: atom_id res chain seq x y z
N MET A 1 -15.00 15.60 18.57
CA MET A 1 -14.76 14.77 19.76
C MET A 1 -16.11 14.45 20.39
N SER A 2 -17.00 13.76 19.65
CA SER A 2 -18.27 13.26 20.15
C SER A 2 -18.04 11.86 20.69
N HIS A 3 -18.29 11.71 22.00
CA HIS A 3 -18.24 10.44 22.73
C HIS A 3 -19.48 9.61 22.36
N ASP A 4 -19.38 8.79 21.32
CA ASP A 4 -20.33 7.70 21.07
C ASP A 4 -19.69 6.39 21.58
N PRO A 5 -20.22 5.77 22.66
CA PRO A 5 -19.59 4.63 23.33
C PRO A 5 -19.78 3.29 22.61
N GLU A 6 -20.47 3.26 21.46
CA GLU A 6 -20.76 2.05 20.67
C GLU A 6 -20.08 2.03 19.28
N ALA A 7 -19.28 3.03 18.95
CA ALA A 7 -18.48 2.99 17.73
C ALA A 7 -17.35 1.96 17.92
N SER A 8 -17.57 0.73 17.43
CA SER A 8 -16.58 -0.34 17.39
C SER A 8 -15.28 0.23 16.82
N LYS A 9 -14.26 0.40 17.68
CA LYS A 9 -12.91 0.87 17.33
C LYS A 9 -12.11 -0.20 16.58
N ASP A 10 -12.80 -1.06 15.84
CA ASP A 10 -12.23 -2.22 15.18
C ASP A 10 -12.25 -1.91 13.68
N VAL A 11 -11.07 -1.72 13.08
CA VAL A 11 -10.89 -1.45 11.63
C VAL A 11 -11.70 -2.39 10.73
N ARG A 12 -11.98 -3.60 11.20
CA ARG A 12 -12.79 -4.60 10.45
C ARG A 12 -14.21 -4.11 10.17
N THR A 13 -14.81 -3.31 11.06
CA THR A 13 -16.15 -2.76 10.86
C THR A 13 -16.18 -1.74 9.71
N TYR A 14 -15.10 -0.99 9.52
CA TYR A 14 -14.99 0.04 8.48
C TYR A 14 -14.50 -0.50 7.13
N PHE A 15 -13.92 -1.70 7.11
CA PHE A 15 -13.37 -2.26 5.88
C PHE A 15 -14.40 -2.44 4.77
N LEU A 16 -15.62 -2.88 5.11
CA LEU A 16 -16.69 -3.02 4.14
C LEU A 16 -17.01 -1.66 3.49
N SER A 17 -17.09 -0.61 4.30
CA SER A 17 -17.29 0.77 3.80
C SER A 17 -16.13 1.21 2.90
N TYR A 18 -14.89 0.87 3.25
CA TYR A 18 -13.72 1.16 2.41
C TYR A 18 -13.77 0.44 1.06
N CYS A 19 -14.11 -0.85 1.05
CA CYS A 19 -14.28 -1.64 -0.17
C CYS A 19 -15.41 -1.09 -1.06
N LEU A 20 -16.57 -0.78 -0.47
CA LEU A 20 -17.68 -0.16 -1.20
C LEU A 20 -17.30 1.20 -1.77
N GLY A 21 -16.63 2.05 -0.98
CA GLY A 21 -16.15 3.36 -1.43
C GLY A 21 -15.16 3.25 -2.59
N SER A 22 -14.22 2.30 -2.52
CA SER A 22 -13.26 2.02 -3.59
C SER A 22 -13.94 1.52 -4.87
N PHE A 23 -14.92 0.61 -4.73
CA PHE A 23 -15.70 0.10 -5.86
C PHE A 23 -16.55 1.19 -6.52
N LEU A 24 -17.24 2.00 -5.73
CA LEU A 24 -18.03 3.14 -6.22
C LEU A 24 -17.14 4.15 -6.94
N SER A 25 -16.01 4.53 -6.35
CA SER A 25 -15.07 5.48 -6.96
C SER A 25 -14.53 4.95 -8.30
N SER A 26 -14.14 3.68 -8.35
CA SER A 26 -13.66 3.04 -9.59
C SER A 26 -14.75 3.01 -10.67
N THR A 27 -16.00 2.73 -10.27
CA THR A 27 -17.16 2.74 -11.19
C THR A 27 -17.43 4.13 -11.75
N VAL A 28 -17.38 5.17 -10.92
CA VAL A 28 -17.58 6.57 -11.37
C VAL A 28 -16.50 7.01 -12.34
N ILE A 29 -15.23 6.69 -12.06
CA ILE A 29 -14.10 7.00 -12.95
C ILE A 29 -14.26 6.29 -14.29
N PHE A 30 -14.60 5.00 -14.26
CA PHE A 30 -14.83 4.21 -15.46
C PHE A 30 -16.02 4.74 -16.28
N MET A 31 -17.11 5.12 -15.62
CA MET A 31 -18.28 5.70 -16.27
C MET A 31 -17.93 7.04 -16.95
N GLY A 32 -17.15 7.90 -16.27
CA GLY A 32 -16.64 9.15 -16.86
C GLY A 32 -15.76 8.91 -18.08
N TYR A 33 -14.87 7.92 -18.01
CA TYR A 33 -14.03 7.51 -19.14
C TYR A 33 -14.87 7.03 -20.34
N CYS A 34 -15.89 6.19 -20.10
CA CYS A 34 -16.78 5.70 -21.13
C CYS A 34 -17.60 6.83 -21.81
N ILE A 35 -18.06 7.81 -21.02
CA ILE A 35 -18.77 8.99 -21.54
C ILE A 35 -17.84 9.82 -22.44
N PHE A 36 -16.61 10.08 -21.99
CA PHE A 36 -15.62 10.84 -22.77
C PHE A 36 -15.24 10.10 -24.08
N MET A 37 -15.09 8.78 -24.02
CA MET A 37 -14.78 7.94 -25.20
C MET A 37 -16.00 7.61 -26.08
N ARG A 38 -17.16 8.24 -25.88
CA ARG A 38 -18.38 8.03 -26.70
C ARG A 38 -18.71 6.55 -26.94
N ASN A 39 -18.70 5.75 -25.87
CA ASN A 39 -19.07 4.33 -25.90
C ASN A 39 -18.16 3.41 -26.75
N THR A 40 -16.94 3.85 -27.12
CA THR A 40 -15.88 2.96 -27.64
C THR A 40 -14.69 2.86 -26.68
N PRO A 41 -14.89 2.36 -25.44
CA PRO A 41 -13.79 2.18 -24.50
C PRO A 41 -12.82 1.11 -25.04
N ARG A 42 -11.60 1.50 -25.38
CA ARG A 42 -10.55 0.54 -25.73
C ARG A 42 -9.91 0.02 -24.46
N VAL A 43 -10.41 -1.12 -23.99
CA VAL A 43 -9.87 -1.86 -22.85
C VAL A 43 -9.26 -3.14 -23.37
N ASN A 44 -7.95 -3.31 -23.18
CA ASN A 44 -7.29 -4.56 -23.55
C ASN A 44 -7.69 -5.65 -22.53
N PRO A 45 -8.29 -6.77 -22.95
CA PRO A 45 -8.69 -7.83 -22.03
C PRO A 45 -7.49 -8.49 -21.34
N GLU A 46 -6.33 -8.49 -22.00
CA GLU A 46 -5.09 -9.08 -21.48
C GLU A 46 -4.55 -8.38 -20.22
N ILE A 47 -4.77 -7.07 -20.09
CA ILE A 47 -4.35 -6.29 -18.91
C ILE A 47 -5.44 -6.18 -17.84
N SER A 48 -6.68 -6.54 -18.19
CA SER A 48 -7.84 -6.42 -17.29
C SER A 48 -7.84 -7.47 -16.18
N LEU A 49 -7.44 -8.71 -16.49
CA LEU A 49 -7.28 -9.76 -15.49
C LEU A 49 -6.17 -9.47 -14.46
N PRO A 50 -4.92 -9.15 -14.86
CA PRO A 50 -3.86 -8.88 -13.89
C PRO A 50 -4.12 -7.62 -13.06
N SER A 51 -4.82 -6.61 -13.60
CA SER A 51 -5.22 -5.43 -12.83
C SER A 51 -6.30 -5.73 -11.80
N LEU A 52 -7.23 -6.64 -12.07
CA LEU A 52 -8.19 -7.10 -11.08
C LEU A 52 -7.49 -7.84 -9.93
N VAL A 53 -6.57 -8.75 -10.26
CA VAL A 53 -5.80 -9.51 -9.27
C VAL A 53 -4.93 -8.58 -8.41
N SER A 54 -4.27 -7.59 -9.02
CA SER A 54 -3.47 -6.62 -8.26
C SER A 54 -4.35 -5.74 -7.35
N GLY A 55 -5.55 -5.37 -7.79
CA GLY A 55 -6.54 -4.68 -6.95
C GLY A 55 -6.99 -5.49 -5.73
N MET A 56 -7.22 -6.80 -5.90
CA MET A 56 -7.54 -7.69 -4.78
C MET A 56 -6.38 -7.81 -3.79
N LEU A 57 -5.15 -7.98 -4.28
CA LEU A 57 -3.95 -8.00 -3.45
C LEU A 57 -3.76 -6.69 -2.69
N TYR A 58 -4.01 -5.55 -3.35
CA TYR A 58 -3.96 -4.24 -2.72
C TYR A 58 -4.99 -4.09 -1.60
N GLY A 59 -6.22 -4.57 -1.80
CA GLY A 59 -7.25 -4.56 -0.76
C GLY A 59 -6.85 -5.37 0.48
N ILE A 60 -6.25 -6.55 0.28
CA ILE A 60 -5.72 -7.37 1.38
C ILE A 60 -4.56 -6.65 2.07
N GLY A 61 -3.64 -6.04 1.32
CA GLY A 61 -2.54 -5.27 1.88
C GLY A 61 -3.02 -4.09 2.73
N MET A 62 -4.06 -3.39 2.27
CA MET A 62 -4.67 -2.29 3.02
C MET A 62 -5.35 -2.74 4.30
N MET A 63 -5.96 -3.94 4.34
CA MET A 63 -6.46 -4.52 5.59
C MET A 63 -5.35 -4.72 6.61
N THR A 64 -4.29 -5.38 6.19
CA THR A 64 -3.13 -5.65 7.06
C THR A 64 -2.50 -4.34 7.52
N PHE A 65 -2.44 -3.32 6.66
CA PHE A 65 -1.95 -1.98 7.01
C PHE A 65 -2.77 -1.35 8.13
N PHE A 66 -4.11 -1.32 8.00
CA PHE A 66 -4.96 -0.73 9.02
C PHE A 66 -4.91 -1.50 10.34
N MET A 67 -4.87 -2.84 10.29
CA MET A 67 -4.70 -3.67 11.49
C MET A 67 -3.35 -3.40 12.19
N ALA A 68 -2.26 -3.30 11.42
CA ALA A 68 -0.94 -3.01 11.96
C ALA A 68 -0.86 -1.59 12.57
N CYS A 69 -1.60 -0.62 12.04
CA CYS A 69 -1.70 0.72 12.63
C CYS A 69 -2.54 0.79 13.91
N GLU A 70 -3.42 -0.17 14.17
CA GLU A 70 -4.12 -0.28 15.46
C GLU A 70 -3.24 -0.94 16.53
N GLU A 71 -2.43 -1.93 16.13
CA GLU A 71 -1.58 -2.70 17.05
C GLU A 71 -0.26 -2.00 17.38
N LEU A 72 0.37 -1.36 16.39
CA LEU A 72 1.51 -0.46 16.57
C LEU A 72 1.04 0.99 16.49
N ASP A 73 1.46 1.82 17.45
CA ASP A 73 1.21 3.27 17.42
C ASP A 73 1.46 3.83 16.01
N GLN A 74 0.52 4.65 15.53
CA GLN A 74 0.49 5.15 14.14
C GLN A 74 1.83 5.78 13.73
N VAL A 75 2.52 6.41 14.68
CA VAL A 75 3.80 7.08 14.49
C VAL A 75 4.94 6.10 14.16
N ILE A 76 4.84 4.85 14.62
CA ILE A 76 5.84 3.78 14.38
C ILE A 76 5.42 2.90 13.20
N ALA A 77 4.12 2.55 13.12
CA ALA A 77 3.60 1.69 12.08
C ALA A 77 3.79 2.27 10.66
N TYR A 78 3.47 3.56 10.48
CA TYR A 78 3.52 4.21 9.16
C TYR A 78 4.90 4.20 8.49
N PRO A 79 6.00 4.62 9.15
CA PRO A 79 7.30 4.61 8.51
C PRO A 79 7.78 3.18 8.18
N ILE A 80 7.43 2.19 8.99
CA ILE A 80 7.74 0.78 8.71
C ILE A 80 6.96 0.29 7.48
N LEU A 81 5.64 0.46 7.51
CA LEU A 81 4.72 0.00 6.47
C LEU A 81 4.90 0.74 5.14
N SER A 82 5.37 2.00 5.15
CA SER A 82 5.68 2.74 3.92
C SER A 82 6.97 2.26 3.26
N LYS A 83 7.95 1.80 4.05
CA LYS A 83 9.27 1.40 3.54
C LYS A 83 9.37 -0.09 3.21
N ALA A 84 8.67 -0.95 3.94
CA ALA A 84 8.70 -2.39 3.73
C ALA A 84 8.30 -2.83 2.30
N PRO A 85 7.22 -2.31 1.67
CA PRO A 85 6.88 -2.64 0.29
C PRO A 85 7.97 -2.22 -0.68
N GLY A 86 8.59 -1.05 -0.45
CA GLY A 86 9.70 -0.55 -1.27
C GLY A 86 10.93 -1.44 -1.21
N ILE A 87 11.23 -2.00 -0.04
CA ILE A 87 12.32 -2.97 0.14
C ILE A 87 12.02 -4.26 -0.63
N ILE A 88 10.80 -4.81 -0.50
CA ILE A 88 10.38 -6.04 -1.19
C ILE A 88 10.40 -5.85 -2.70
N VAL A 89 9.89 -4.72 -3.20
CA VAL A 89 9.94 -4.37 -4.63
C VAL A 89 11.38 -4.26 -5.11
N SER A 90 12.26 -3.63 -4.32
CA SER A 90 13.68 -3.52 -4.68
C SER A 90 14.37 -4.88 -4.76
N PHE A 91 14.06 -5.81 -3.84
CA PHE A 91 14.53 -7.20 -3.91
C PHE A 91 14.01 -7.89 -5.18
N TRP A 92 12.72 -7.73 -5.49
CA TRP A 92 12.10 -8.30 -6.70
C TRP A 92 12.73 -7.76 -7.98
N SER A 93 13.01 -6.46 -8.06
CA SER A 93 13.73 -5.81 -9.18
C SER A 93 15.14 -6.37 -9.39
N ILE A 94 15.85 -6.70 -8.30
CA ILE A 94 17.19 -7.30 -8.39
C ILE A 94 17.11 -8.76 -8.89
N PHE A 95 16.22 -9.57 -8.31
CA PHE A 95 16.18 -11.01 -8.60
C PHE A 95 15.53 -11.36 -9.94
N LEU A 96 14.37 -10.77 -10.23
CA LEU A 96 13.57 -11.13 -11.41
C LEU A 96 14.03 -10.37 -12.66
N TYR A 97 14.14 -9.05 -12.53
CA TYR A 97 14.43 -8.17 -13.67
C TYR A 97 15.93 -7.97 -13.91
N LYS A 98 16.77 -8.25 -12.89
CA LYS A 98 18.21 -7.96 -12.89
C LYS A 98 18.49 -6.54 -13.44
N GLU A 99 17.63 -5.58 -13.12
CA GLU A 99 17.77 -4.20 -13.60
C GLU A 99 18.97 -3.49 -12.97
N ILE A 100 19.39 -3.95 -11.78
CA ILE A 100 20.45 -3.33 -10.99
C ILE A 100 21.63 -4.33 -10.91
N GLN A 101 22.48 -4.38 -11.93
CA GLN A 101 23.64 -5.29 -11.98
C GLN A 101 24.96 -4.69 -11.48
N GLY A 102 25.00 -3.38 -11.20
CA GLY A 102 26.21 -2.72 -10.73
C GLY A 102 26.43 -2.90 -9.24
N THR A 103 27.58 -3.45 -8.82
CA THR A 103 27.96 -3.62 -7.40
C THR A 103 27.86 -2.31 -6.61
N ARG A 104 28.15 -1.17 -7.25
CA ARG A 104 28.01 0.17 -6.68
C ARG A 104 26.55 0.58 -6.45
N ASN A 105 25.65 0.31 -7.39
CA ASN A 105 24.22 0.61 -7.23
C ASN A 105 23.58 -0.30 -6.17
N ILE A 106 23.94 -1.58 -6.17
CA ILE A 106 23.49 -2.52 -5.15
C ILE A 106 23.97 -2.06 -3.76
N LEU A 107 25.22 -1.63 -3.64
CA LEU A 107 25.75 -1.08 -2.38
C LEU A 107 25.00 0.19 -1.94
N GLN A 108 24.72 1.12 -2.84
CA GLN A 108 23.93 2.32 -2.54
C GLN A 108 22.51 1.99 -2.08
N LEU A 109 21.88 1.00 -2.70
CA LEU A 109 20.56 0.52 -2.29
C LEU A 109 20.59 -0.05 -0.87
N TYR A 110 21.54 -0.95 -0.58
CA TYR A 110 21.69 -1.51 0.76
C TYR A 110 22.01 -0.45 1.82
N LEU A 111 22.86 0.54 1.49
CA LEU A 111 23.14 1.67 2.39
C LEU A 111 21.88 2.50 2.66
N GLY A 112 21.09 2.80 1.62
CA GLY A 112 19.82 3.53 1.78
C GLY A 112 18.81 2.78 2.64
N ILE A 113 18.69 1.46 2.46
CA ILE A 113 17.87 0.60 3.30
C ILE A 113 18.38 0.62 4.74
N GLY A 114 19.70 0.50 4.94
CA GLY A 114 20.33 0.57 6.26
C GLY A 114 20.01 1.86 7.01
N ILE A 115 20.20 3.01 6.37
CA ILE A 115 19.88 4.34 6.96
C ILE A 115 18.39 4.42 7.33
N THR A 116 17.52 3.91 6.45
CA THR A 116 16.06 3.92 6.69
C THR A 116 15.68 3.05 7.89
N LEU A 117 16.27 1.86 8.02
CA LEU A 117 16.07 0.96 9.16
C LEU A 117 16.57 1.58 10.46
N THR A 118 17.74 2.23 10.44
CA THR A 118 18.26 2.96 11.61
C THR A 118 17.31 4.09 12.02
N GLY A 119 16.77 4.85 11.06
CA GLY A 119 15.79 5.90 11.33
C GLY A 119 14.50 5.37 11.96
N ILE A 120 13.97 4.27 11.41
CA ILE A 120 12.81 3.56 11.99
C ILE A 120 13.12 3.10 13.43
N PHE A 121 14.29 2.50 13.65
CA PHE A 121 14.71 2.03 14.97
C PHE A 121 14.79 3.18 15.99
N MET A 122 15.37 4.33 15.60
CA MET A 122 15.39 5.53 16.44
C MET A 122 13.99 6.05 16.77
N ILE A 123 13.07 6.07 15.79
CA ILE A 123 11.69 6.51 16.01
C ILE A 123 10.98 5.57 16.99
N SER A 124 11.14 4.26 16.83
CA SER A 124 10.58 3.27 17.76
C SER A 124 11.16 3.44 19.17
N TRP A 125 12.47 3.64 19.28
CA TRP A 125 13.15 3.83 20.57
C TRP A 125 12.67 5.09 21.30
N SER A 126 12.54 6.20 20.57
CA SER A 126 12.09 7.49 21.11
C SER A 126 10.68 7.48 21.69
N ARG A 127 9.88 6.44 21.43
CA ARG A 127 8.51 6.31 21.96
C ARG A 127 8.42 5.41 23.18
N ILE A 128 9.47 4.62 23.46
CA ILE A 128 9.55 3.73 24.63
C ILE A 128 10.00 4.51 25.87
N GLU A 129 10.70 5.63 25.66
CA GLU A 129 11.18 6.58 26.69
C GLU A 129 10.23 7.78 26.81
#